data_AF-A0A0R2PYL0-F1
#
_entry.id   AF-A0A0R2PYL0-F1
#
_cell.length_a   1.000
_cell.length_b   1.000
_cell.length_c   1.000
_cell.angle_alpha   90.00
_cell.angle_beta   90.00
_cell.angle_gamma   90.00
#
_symmetry.space_group_name_H-M   'P 1'
#
loop_
_entity.id
_entity.type
_entity.pdbx_description
1 polymer ?
#
loop_
_entity_poly.entity_id
_entity_poly.type
_entity_poly.pdbx_seq_one_letter_code
_entity_poly.pdbx_strand_id
1 'polypeptide(L)'
;MRVKAQLHGDKNGLSWWNLFAPLSVSPGAISWDEGISLVKDAFASYSDRLAHLVDRSINEQWLDAEPREGKTGGAFCMSFVDDRSLVLLNWSGSVDSAQTTAHELGHAYHNTQLAHRTPLQKRLPMALAETASIFCETLVVEDGLSRMQGDERLALLDVNLIGASQVVVDIHSRYLFETEVFARRQRRTLGVSEFNEIMLQAQADAYGDGLDLSTRHPHMWVLKPHYYGSHFYNWPYTYGLLFGLGLYAKYQSNPDHFRENYDTVLSRAGMDTAEELGQAFGIDVTDPAFWTSSLDVLRARMIDYEKLAQKHL
;
A
#
# COMPACT_ATOMS: atom_id res chain seq x y z
N MET A 1 -6.62 15.28 0.13
CA MET A 1 -5.64 16.38 -0.03
C MET A 1 -6.23 17.76 0.28
N ARG A 2 -7.35 18.20 -0.33
CA ARG A 2 -7.91 19.54 -0.06
C ARG A 2 -8.22 19.81 1.42
N VAL A 3 -8.84 18.85 2.11
CA VAL A 3 -9.12 18.95 3.56
C VAL A 3 -7.82 19.00 4.36
N LYS A 4 -6.88 18.12 4.04
CA LYS A 4 -5.53 18.12 4.63
C LYS A 4 -4.82 19.47 4.43
N ALA A 5 -4.96 20.10 3.27
CA ALA A 5 -4.41 21.42 2.98
C ALA A 5 -4.96 22.47 3.97
N GLN A 6 -6.28 22.48 4.18
CA GLN A 6 -6.92 23.39 5.14
C GLN A 6 -6.44 23.12 6.58
N LEU A 7 -6.31 21.85 6.98
CA LEU A 7 -5.78 21.47 8.30
C LEU A 7 -4.33 21.93 8.52
N HIS A 8 -3.53 22.03 7.46
CA HIS A 8 -2.17 22.58 7.50
C HIS A 8 -2.09 24.09 7.27
N GLY A 9 -3.23 24.76 7.02
CA GLY A 9 -3.29 26.20 6.72
C GLY A 9 -2.83 26.58 5.30
N ASP A 10 -2.71 25.60 4.41
CA ASP A 10 -2.40 25.83 3.00
C ASP A 10 -3.63 26.44 2.28
N LYS A 11 -3.39 27.40 1.37
CA LYS A 11 -4.47 28.19 0.74
C LYS A 11 -4.80 27.79 -0.71
N ASN A 12 -3.87 27.16 -1.41
CA ASN A 12 -3.95 26.93 -2.87
C ASN A 12 -3.87 25.45 -3.25
N GLY A 13 -4.28 24.55 -2.35
CA GLY A 13 -3.99 23.11 -2.44
C GLY A 13 -2.90 22.73 -1.43
N LEU A 14 -2.69 21.43 -1.23
CA LEU A 14 -1.72 20.94 -0.26
C LEU A 14 -0.29 21.24 -0.76
N SER A 15 0.54 21.85 0.06
CA SER A 15 1.94 22.08 -0.29
C SER A 15 2.69 20.75 -0.46
N TRP A 16 3.65 20.67 -1.38
CA TRP A 16 4.38 19.42 -1.67
C TRP A 16 5.04 18.80 -0.42
N TRP A 17 5.64 19.62 0.44
CA TRP A 17 6.24 19.16 1.70
C TRP A 17 5.21 18.69 2.74
N ASN A 18 3.93 19.04 2.59
CA ASN A 18 2.84 18.59 3.45
C ASN A 18 2.16 17.31 2.96
N LEU A 19 2.54 16.74 1.81
CA LEU A 19 2.00 15.46 1.32
C LEU A 19 2.15 14.32 2.34
N PHE A 20 3.24 14.35 3.11
CA PHE A 20 3.58 13.35 4.14
C PHE A 20 3.61 13.93 5.55
N ALA A 21 3.28 15.21 5.72
CA ALA A 21 3.28 15.82 7.04
C ALA A 21 2.13 15.22 7.87
N PRO A 22 2.37 14.78 9.11
CA PRO A 22 1.30 14.31 9.98
C PRO A 22 0.40 15.49 10.39
N LEU A 23 -0.87 15.21 10.69
CA LEU A 23 -1.74 16.18 11.35
C LEU A 23 -1.23 16.51 12.76
N SER A 24 -1.67 17.64 13.31
CA SER A 24 -1.45 17.98 14.73
C SER A 24 -2.07 16.96 15.68
N VAL A 25 -3.15 16.31 15.24
CA VAL A 25 -3.74 15.12 15.84
C VAL A 25 -3.09 13.87 15.22
N SER A 26 -1.87 13.56 15.66
CA SER A 26 -1.15 12.34 15.24
C SER A 26 -1.46 11.20 16.21
N PRO A 27 -1.49 9.92 15.76
CA PRO A 27 -1.53 8.81 16.70
C PRO A 27 -0.30 8.89 17.60
N GLY A 28 -0.47 8.53 18.88
CA GLY A 28 0.65 8.45 19.81
C GLY A 28 1.68 7.42 19.34
N ALA A 29 2.89 7.50 19.93
CA ALA A 29 3.88 6.45 19.75
C ALA A 29 3.33 5.13 20.31
N ILE A 30 3.57 4.03 19.61
CA ILE A 30 3.25 2.68 20.07
C ILE A 30 4.54 1.86 20.20
N SER A 31 4.62 1.03 21.22
CA SER A 31 5.71 0.08 21.41
C SER A 31 5.67 -1.04 20.37
N TRP A 32 6.78 -1.75 20.22
CA TRP A 32 6.86 -2.93 19.35
C TRP A 32 5.81 -3.98 19.73
N ASP A 33 5.67 -4.27 21.03
CA ASP A 33 4.74 -5.29 21.52
C ASP A 33 3.27 -4.89 21.28
N GLU A 34 2.92 -3.62 21.48
CA GLU A 34 1.59 -3.10 21.12
C GLU A 34 1.34 -3.21 19.61
N GLY A 35 2.33 -2.84 18.79
CA GLY A 35 2.27 -2.99 17.33
C GLY A 35 2.04 -4.42 16.88
N ILE A 36 2.79 -5.37 17.42
CA ILE A 36 2.64 -6.80 17.13
C ILE A 36 1.27 -7.31 17.59
N SER A 37 0.79 -6.89 18.77
CA SER A 37 -0.54 -7.28 19.25
C SER A 37 -1.64 -6.76 18.32
N LEU A 38 -1.55 -5.52 17.83
CA LEU A 38 -2.49 -4.96 16.86
C LEU A 38 -2.53 -5.79 15.57
N VAL A 39 -1.36 -6.14 15.02
CA VAL A 39 -1.28 -6.96 13.81
C VAL A 39 -1.87 -8.36 14.06
N LYS A 40 -1.52 -8.99 15.18
CA LYS A 40 -1.99 -10.32 15.53
C LYS A 40 -3.51 -10.35 15.73
N ASP A 41 -4.08 -9.38 16.44
CA ASP A 41 -5.52 -9.30 16.70
C ASP A 41 -6.31 -9.11 15.41
N ALA A 42 -5.84 -8.22 14.53
CA ALA A 42 -6.44 -8.03 13.21
C ALA A 42 -6.37 -9.31 12.38
N PHE A 43 -5.25 -10.02 12.40
CA PHE A 43 -5.10 -11.30 11.69
C PHE A 43 -5.99 -12.39 12.28
N ALA A 44 -6.17 -12.43 13.60
CA ALA A 44 -7.04 -13.37 14.29
C ALA A 44 -8.52 -13.15 13.95
N SER A 45 -8.94 -11.90 13.71
CA SER A 45 -10.29 -11.59 13.22
C SER A 45 -10.58 -12.20 11.84
N TYR A 46 -9.53 -12.44 11.06
CA TYR A 46 -9.61 -13.11 9.77
C TYR A 46 -9.46 -14.63 9.90
N SER A 47 -8.35 -15.14 10.45
CA SER A 47 -8.14 -16.59 10.66
C SER A 47 -7.03 -16.89 11.68
N ASP A 48 -7.21 -17.97 12.45
CA ASP A 48 -6.21 -18.46 13.40
C ASP A 48 -4.86 -18.78 12.74
N ARG A 49 -4.89 -19.32 11.51
CA ARG A 49 -3.66 -19.66 10.77
C ARG A 49 -2.82 -18.42 10.47
N LEU A 50 -3.45 -17.32 10.10
CA LEU A 50 -2.76 -16.06 9.84
C LEU A 50 -2.22 -15.45 11.15
N ALA A 51 -2.99 -15.50 12.25
CA ALA A 51 -2.53 -15.05 13.56
C ALA A 51 -1.33 -15.87 14.08
N HIS A 52 -1.36 -17.19 13.92
CA HIS A 52 -0.26 -18.08 14.29
C HIS A 52 1.02 -17.82 13.50
N LEU A 53 0.93 -17.28 12.28
CA LEU A 53 2.10 -16.85 11.52
C LEU A 53 2.87 -15.76 12.27
N VAL A 54 2.18 -14.83 12.92
CA VAL A 54 2.82 -13.76 13.70
C VAL A 54 3.66 -14.37 14.83
N ASP A 55 3.07 -15.27 15.62
CA ASP A 55 3.78 -15.96 16.70
C ASP A 55 4.97 -16.76 16.17
N ARG A 56 4.77 -17.50 15.08
CA ARG A 56 5.81 -18.30 14.45
C ARG A 56 6.97 -17.43 13.96
N SER A 57 6.66 -16.32 13.30
CA SER A 57 7.67 -15.41 12.75
C SER A 57 8.56 -14.80 13.85
N ILE A 58 8.00 -14.53 15.03
CA ILE A 58 8.74 -14.04 16.18
C ILE A 58 9.57 -15.18 16.80
N ASN A 59 8.94 -16.32 17.09
CA ASN A 59 9.58 -17.46 17.77
C ASN A 59 10.73 -18.05 16.95
N GLU A 60 10.62 -18.04 15.62
CA GLU A 60 11.64 -18.51 14.71
C GLU A 60 12.57 -17.39 14.18
N GLN A 61 12.47 -16.18 14.73
CA GLN A 61 13.35 -15.04 14.45
C GLN A 61 13.40 -14.62 12.97
N TRP A 62 12.25 -14.52 12.31
CA TRP A 62 12.14 -14.08 10.92
C TRP A 62 12.35 -12.56 10.76
N LEU A 63 12.11 -11.77 11.82
CA LEU A 63 12.05 -10.31 11.75
C LEU A 63 13.37 -9.66 12.22
N ASP A 64 13.91 -8.78 11.39
CA ASP A 64 14.94 -7.80 11.74
C ASP A 64 14.31 -6.40 11.79
N ALA A 65 13.82 -5.99 12.97
CA ALA A 65 12.93 -4.82 13.09
C ALA A 65 13.62 -3.49 13.41
N GLU A 66 14.69 -3.50 14.21
CA GLU A 66 15.29 -2.29 14.76
C GLU A 66 16.08 -1.50 13.69
N PRO A 67 15.87 -0.17 13.56
CA PRO A 67 16.72 0.69 12.75
C PRO A 67 18.14 0.79 13.34
N ARG A 68 19.17 0.74 12.50
CA ARG A 68 20.58 0.86 12.92
C ARG A 68 21.44 1.48 11.83
N GLU A 69 22.53 2.13 12.24
CA GLU A 69 23.48 2.74 11.30
C GLU A 69 23.97 1.70 10.28
N GLY A 70 23.91 2.06 9.00
CA GLY A 70 24.29 1.17 7.89
C GLY A 70 23.23 0.16 7.45
N LYS A 71 22.07 0.05 8.13
CA LYS A 71 20.95 -0.79 7.67
C LYS A 71 20.27 -0.14 6.47
N THR A 72 19.90 -0.97 5.49
CA THR A 72 19.09 -0.53 4.33
C THR A 72 17.74 0.01 4.82
N GLY A 73 17.31 1.14 4.25
CA GLY A 73 16.01 1.75 4.56
C GLY A 73 14.84 0.98 3.94
N GLY A 74 13.62 1.30 4.38
CA GLY A 74 12.39 0.66 3.93
C GLY A 74 12.05 -0.62 4.69
N ALA A 75 11.24 -1.47 4.08
CA ALA A 75 10.88 -2.79 4.57
C ALA A 75 10.83 -3.75 3.37
N PHE A 76 11.06 -5.05 3.62
CA PHE A 76 10.80 -6.08 2.63
C PHE A 76 10.67 -7.46 3.28
N CYS A 77 10.01 -8.36 2.56
CA CYS A 77 9.95 -9.78 2.83
C CYS A 77 10.60 -10.55 1.68
N MET A 78 11.42 -11.54 2.02
CA MET A 78 11.94 -12.50 1.03
C MET A 78 11.70 -13.93 1.49
N SER A 79 11.39 -14.82 0.53
CA SER A 79 11.32 -16.25 0.81
C SER A 79 12.70 -16.76 1.25
N PHE A 80 12.70 -17.72 2.18
CA PHE A 80 13.92 -18.36 2.68
C PHE A 80 13.81 -19.89 2.55
N VAL A 81 14.41 -20.62 3.49
CA VAL A 81 14.41 -22.09 3.53
C VAL A 81 13.01 -22.59 3.91
N ASP A 82 12.54 -23.58 3.16
CA ASP A 82 11.21 -24.19 3.26
C ASP A 82 10.07 -23.19 3.01
N ASP A 83 9.27 -22.91 4.03
CA ASP A 83 8.14 -21.97 4.01
C ASP A 83 8.44 -20.69 4.81
N ARG A 84 9.65 -20.58 5.37
CA ARG A 84 10.06 -19.42 6.18
C ARG A 84 10.40 -18.22 5.31
N SER A 85 10.32 -17.05 5.92
CA SER A 85 10.69 -15.78 5.29
C SER A 85 11.72 -15.04 6.13
N LEU A 86 12.49 -14.15 5.49
CA LEU A 86 13.26 -13.11 6.18
C LEU A 86 12.54 -11.78 5.96
N VAL A 87 12.24 -11.10 7.05
CA VAL A 87 11.48 -9.85 7.06
C VAL A 87 12.36 -8.75 7.63
N LEU A 88 12.70 -7.77 6.79
CA LEU A 88 13.40 -6.56 7.22
C LEU A 88 12.37 -5.46 7.46
N LEU A 89 12.44 -4.81 8.63
CA LEU A 89 11.66 -3.62 8.94
C LEU A 89 12.61 -2.52 9.45
N ASN A 90 12.11 -1.28 9.44
CA ASN A 90 12.70 -0.16 10.17
C ASN A 90 11.62 0.40 11.11
N TRP A 91 11.38 -0.29 12.22
CA TRP A 91 10.34 0.06 13.18
C TRP A 91 10.59 1.43 13.82
N SER A 92 9.63 2.34 13.70
CA SER A 92 9.75 3.72 14.21
C SER A 92 8.84 4.03 15.41
N GLY A 93 8.11 3.03 15.92
CA GLY A 93 7.20 3.21 17.05
C GLY A 93 5.89 3.90 16.67
N SER A 94 5.33 3.58 15.52
CA SER A 94 4.14 4.23 14.95
C SER A 94 3.12 3.23 14.43
N VAL A 95 1.86 3.65 14.31
CA VAL A 95 0.80 2.85 13.66
C VAL A 95 1.15 2.53 12.20
N ASP A 96 1.82 3.45 11.51
CA ASP A 96 2.37 3.24 10.18
C ASP A 96 3.41 2.10 10.16
N SER A 97 4.25 2.01 11.20
CA SER A 97 5.18 0.89 11.36
C SER A 97 4.43 -0.44 11.57
N ALA A 98 3.30 -0.43 12.29
CA ALA A 98 2.46 -1.63 12.46
C ALA A 98 1.79 -2.06 11.16
N GLN A 99 1.30 -1.12 10.34
CA GLN A 99 0.78 -1.38 9.00
C GLN A 99 1.87 -1.97 8.10
N THR A 100 3.07 -1.40 8.12
CA THR A 100 4.23 -1.94 7.38
C THR A 100 4.57 -3.36 7.85
N THR A 101 4.56 -3.64 9.15
CA THR A 101 4.76 -5.01 9.66
C THR A 101 3.68 -5.96 9.15
N ALA A 102 2.41 -5.55 9.13
CA ALA A 102 1.31 -6.35 8.60
C ALA A 102 1.48 -6.64 7.10
N HIS A 103 1.92 -5.64 6.34
CA HIS A 103 2.24 -5.74 4.92
C HIS A 103 3.28 -6.84 4.68
N GLU A 104 4.43 -6.76 5.36
CA GLU A 104 5.50 -7.74 5.18
C GLU A 104 5.14 -9.14 5.70
N LEU A 105 4.38 -9.23 6.79
CA LEU A 105 3.86 -10.52 7.26
C LEU A 105 2.80 -11.11 6.32
N GLY A 106 2.10 -10.28 5.53
CA GLY A 106 1.26 -10.75 4.43
C GLY A 106 2.07 -11.41 3.31
N HIS A 107 3.22 -10.85 2.93
CA HIS A 107 4.15 -11.54 2.03
C HIS A 107 4.70 -12.83 2.66
N ALA A 108 5.04 -12.82 3.94
CA ALA A 108 5.49 -14.02 4.64
C ALA A 108 4.40 -15.10 4.63
N TYR A 109 3.13 -14.71 4.81
CA TYR A 109 2.00 -15.63 4.68
C TYR A 109 1.90 -16.20 3.26
N HIS A 110 2.02 -15.37 2.23
CA HIS A 110 2.00 -15.83 0.84
C HIS A 110 3.11 -16.85 0.55
N ASN A 111 4.31 -16.62 1.08
CA ASN A 111 5.42 -17.56 0.96
C ASN A 111 5.08 -18.94 1.54
N THR A 112 4.31 -19.01 2.64
CA THR A 112 3.85 -20.30 3.19
C THR A 112 2.93 -21.05 2.23
N GLN A 113 2.05 -20.34 1.52
CA GLN A 113 1.11 -20.93 0.55
C GLN A 113 1.81 -21.43 -0.71
N LEU A 114 2.98 -20.87 -1.00
CA LEU A 114 3.81 -21.23 -2.13
C LEU A 114 4.83 -22.34 -1.80
N ALA A 115 5.04 -22.67 -0.52
CA ALA A 115 6.15 -23.50 -0.06
C ALA A 115 6.33 -24.82 -0.84
N HIS A 116 5.22 -25.51 -1.12
CA HIS A 116 5.19 -26.81 -1.81
C HIS A 116 5.16 -26.70 -3.35
N ARG A 117 5.24 -25.49 -3.92
CA ARG A 117 5.30 -25.25 -5.36
C ARG A 117 6.73 -25.41 -5.88
N THR A 118 6.85 -25.79 -7.15
CA THR A 118 8.15 -25.82 -7.84
C THR A 118 8.72 -24.40 -8.00
N PRO A 119 10.03 -24.21 -8.18
CA PRO A 119 10.63 -22.88 -8.33
C PRO A 119 10.01 -22.01 -9.44
N LEU A 120 9.51 -22.62 -10.53
CA LEU A 120 8.84 -21.88 -11.60
C LEU A 120 7.44 -21.40 -11.19
N GLN A 121 6.69 -22.25 -10.47
CA GLN A 121 5.35 -21.94 -9.98
C GLN A 121 5.34 -20.93 -8.83
N LYS A 122 6.50 -20.68 -8.21
CA LYS A 122 6.68 -19.65 -7.17
C LYS A 122 6.90 -18.24 -7.75
N ARG A 123 7.08 -18.10 -9.07
CA ARG A 123 7.35 -16.78 -9.70
C ARG A 123 6.05 -15.99 -9.82
N LEU A 124 5.88 -15.02 -8.93
CA LEU A 124 4.72 -14.15 -8.92
C LEU A 124 4.89 -13.00 -9.91
N PRO A 125 3.87 -12.69 -10.74
CA PRO A 125 3.74 -11.38 -11.34
C PRO A 125 3.67 -10.32 -10.24
N MET A 126 4.36 -9.18 -10.40
CA MET A 126 4.41 -8.14 -9.35
C MET A 126 3.01 -7.70 -8.90
N ALA A 127 2.06 -7.60 -9.83
CA ALA A 127 0.69 -7.19 -9.54
C ALA A 127 -0.03 -8.15 -8.57
N LEU A 128 0.35 -9.42 -8.60
CA LEU A 128 -0.22 -10.46 -7.74
C LEU A 128 0.57 -10.67 -6.45
N ALA A 129 1.85 -10.29 -6.43
CA ALA A 129 2.71 -10.37 -5.24
C ALA A 129 2.19 -9.48 -4.10
N GLU A 130 1.59 -8.35 -4.43
CA GLU A 130 1.00 -7.39 -3.47
C GLU A 130 -0.37 -7.82 -2.92
N THR A 131 -0.94 -8.92 -3.40
CA THR A 131 -2.30 -9.35 -3.00
C THR A 131 -2.38 -9.62 -1.50
N ALA A 132 -1.45 -10.40 -0.98
CA ALA A 132 -1.47 -10.84 0.41
C ALA A 132 -1.09 -9.72 1.38
N SER A 133 -0.07 -8.93 1.02
CA SER A 133 0.42 -7.81 1.84
C SER A 133 -0.64 -6.74 2.03
N ILE A 134 -1.26 -6.28 0.93
CA ILE A 134 -2.33 -5.27 0.98
C ILE A 134 -3.57 -5.79 1.71
N PHE A 135 -3.96 -7.05 1.52
CA PHE A 135 -5.09 -7.62 2.25
C PHE A 135 -4.84 -7.61 3.76
N CYS A 136 -3.65 -8.04 4.19
CA CYS A 136 -3.23 -8.01 5.60
C CYS A 136 -3.18 -6.59 6.17
N GLU A 137 -2.63 -5.63 5.42
CA GLU A 137 -2.64 -4.21 5.80
C GLU A 137 -4.08 -3.70 5.96
N THR A 138 -4.96 -4.07 5.03
CA THR A 138 -6.38 -3.69 5.05
C THR A 138 -7.08 -4.24 6.30
N LEU A 139 -6.79 -5.48 6.72
CA LEU A 139 -7.32 -6.03 7.97
C LEU A 139 -6.94 -5.18 9.19
N VAL A 140 -5.67 -4.76 9.29
CA VAL A 140 -5.18 -3.93 10.40
C VAL A 140 -5.81 -2.54 10.40
N VAL A 141 -5.90 -1.91 9.23
CA VAL A 141 -6.55 -0.60 9.08
C VAL A 141 -8.01 -0.68 9.49
N GLU A 142 -8.74 -1.68 9.01
CA GLU A 142 -10.18 -1.83 9.25
C GLU A 142 -10.48 -2.17 10.71
N ASP A 143 -9.68 -3.05 11.33
CA ASP A 143 -9.77 -3.32 12.75
C ASP A 143 -9.52 -2.05 13.58
N GLY A 144 -8.45 -1.31 13.29
CA GLY A 144 -8.14 -0.05 13.97
C GLY A 144 -9.25 1.00 13.81
N LEU A 145 -9.77 1.16 12.59
CA LEU A 145 -10.89 2.05 12.31
C LEU A 145 -12.11 1.62 13.15
N SER A 146 -12.47 0.34 13.18
CA SER A 146 -13.65 -0.12 13.92
C SER A 146 -13.63 0.22 15.43
N ARG A 147 -12.43 0.34 16.03
CA ARG A 147 -12.22 0.59 17.46
C ARG A 147 -12.05 2.08 17.80
N MET A 148 -11.45 2.86 16.91
CA MET A 148 -11.10 4.26 17.16
C MET A 148 -12.25 5.23 16.86
N GLN A 149 -12.27 6.37 17.57
CA GLN A 149 -13.25 7.45 17.37
C GLN A 149 -12.56 8.82 17.44
N GLY A 150 -13.24 9.88 16.99
CA GLY A 150 -12.74 11.25 17.12
C GLY A 150 -11.37 11.47 16.47
N ASP A 151 -10.44 12.05 17.23
CA ASP A 151 -9.12 12.45 16.73
C ASP A 151 -8.22 11.25 16.44
N GLU A 152 -8.31 10.16 17.20
CA GLU A 152 -7.55 8.93 16.93
C GLU A 152 -7.96 8.30 15.59
N ARG A 153 -9.27 8.28 15.32
CA ARG A 153 -9.80 7.80 14.05
C ARG A 153 -9.40 8.71 12.89
N LEU A 154 -9.46 10.02 13.09
CA LEU A 154 -8.99 11.01 12.10
C LEU A 154 -7.51 10.80 11.77
N ALA A 155 -6.69 10.56 12.79
CA ALA A 155 -5.25 10.33 12.65
C ALA A 155 -4.95 9.05 11.86
N LEU A 156 -5.65 7.95 12.15
CA LEU A 156 -5.53 6.69 11.40
C LEU A 156 -5.99 6.84 9.94
N LEU A 157 -7.11 7.55 9.71
CA LEU A 157 -7.59 7.86 8.37
C LEU A 157 -6.59 8.73 7.58
N ASP A 158 -5.92 9.68 8.24
CA ASP A 158 -4.89 10.50 7.61
C ASP A 158 -3.74 9.64 7.08
N VAL A 159 -3.17 8.78 7.93
CA VAL A 159 -2.10 7.84 7.56
C VAL A 159 -2.54 6.96 6.40
N ASN A 160 -3.73 6.34 6.51
CA ASN A 160 -4.22 5.44 5.48
C ASN A 160 -4.48 6.14 4.13
N LEU A 161 -5.10 7.32 4.15
CA LEU A 161 -5.38 8.08 2.92
C LEU A 161 -4.11 8.67 2.30
N ILE A 162 -3.10 9.02 3.10
CA ILE A 162 -1.77 9.36 2.59
C ILE A 162 -1.18 8.17 1.84
N GLY A 163 -1.17 6.98 2.43
CA GLY A 163 -0.70 5.74 1.78
C GLY A 163 -1.44 5.46 0.47
N ALA A 164 -2.78 5.50 0.49
CA ALA A 164 -3.58 5.31 -0.71
C ALA A 164 -3.29 6.38 -1.79
N SER A 165 -3.06 7.64 -1.41
CA SER A 165 -2.72 8.70 -2.36
C SER A 165 -1.35 8.49 -3.01
N GLN A 166 -0.37 7.94 -2.31
CA GLN A 166 0.91 7.55 -2.90
C GLN A 166 0.71 6.48 -3.97
N VAL A 167 -0.12 5.49 -3.69
CA VAL A 167 -0.28 4.34 -4.57
C VAL A 167 -1.21 4.64 -5.75
N VAL A 168 -2.24 5.47 -5.59
CA VAL A 168 -3.18 5.80 -6.67
C VAL A 168 -2.74 7.04 -7.44
N VAL A 169 -2.41 8.13 -6.75
CA VAL A 169 -2.14 9.43 -7.38
C VAL A 169 -0.68 9.58 -7.77
N ASP A 170 0.26 9.33 -6.84
CA ASP A 170 1.68 9.50 -7.16
C ASP A 170 2.12 8.52 -8.26
N ILE A 171 1.73 7.25 -8.17
CA ILE A 171 2.05 6.26 -9.22
C ILE A 171 1.43 6.61 -10.57
N HIS A 172 0.24 7.21 -10.61
CA HIS A 172 -0.32 7.74 -11.85
C HIS A 172 0.56 8.87 -12.43
N SER A 173 1.06 9.78 -11.59
CA SER A 173 2.06 10.79 -12.00
C SER A 173 3.32 10.12 -12.57
N ARG A 174 3.81 9.04 -11.96
CA ARG A 174 5.00 8.32 -12.45
C ARG A 174 4.75 7.65 -13.79
N TYR A 175 3.57 7.06 -13.97
CA TYR A 175 3.15 6.45 -15.24
C TYR A 175 3.09 7.49 -16.37
N LEU A 176 2.48 8.66 -16.12
CA LEU A 176 2.42 9.76 -17.08
C LEU A 176 3.82 10.25 -17.45
N PHE A 177 4.70 10.40 -16.45
CA PHE A 177 6.09 10.80 -16.66
C PHE A 177 6.85 9.80 -17.55
N GLU A 178 6.85 8.50 -17.23
CA GLU A 178 7.55 7.48 -18.02
C GLU A 178 6.99 7.37 -19.44
N THR A 179 5.66 7.46 -19.59
CA THR A 179 4.99 7.44 -20.90
C THR A 179 5.51 8.56 -21.80
N GLU A 180 5.54 9.79 -21.29
CA GLU A 180 5.98 10.94 -22.06
C GLU A 180 7.49 10.93 -22.32
N VAL A 181 8.29 10.49 -21.34
CA VAL A 181 9.74 10.29 -21.53
C VAL A 181 10.01 9.31 -22.67
N PHE A 182 9.35 8.15 -22.69
CA PHE A 182 9.55 7.16 -23.75
C PHE A 182 9.06 7.68 -25.11
N ALA A 183 7.92 8.37 -25.15
CA ALA A 183 7.42 8.98 -26.39
C ALA A 183 8.40 10.00 -26.99
N ARG A 184 8.98 10.90 -26.18
CA ARG A 184 9.97 11.87 -26.69
C ARG A 184 11.33 11.22 -26.99
N ARG A 185 11.75 10.22 -26.20
CA ARG A 185 13.04 9.52 -26.38
C ARG A 185 13.14 8.70 -27.66
N GLN A 186 12.01 8.25 -28.21
CA GLN A 186 11.98 7.65 -29.55
C GLN A 186 12.52 8.58 -30.66
N ARG A 187 12.50 9.90 -30.42
CA ARG A 187 12.86 10.91 -31.44
C ARG A 187 14.25 11.51 -31.22
N ARG A 188 14.67 11.70 -29.96
CA ARG A 188 15.94 12.38 -29.60
C ARG A 188 16.32 12.21 -28.13
N THR A 189 17.49 12.72 -27.76
CA THR A 189 17.91 12.89 -26.37
C THR A 189 17.18 14.04 -25.68
N LEU A 190 16.92 13.85 -24.38
CA LEU A 190 16.25 14.79 -23.51
C LEU A 190 17.25 15.43 -22.55
N GLY A 191 17.16 16.75 -22.39
CA GLY A 191 17.90 17.49 -21.37
C GLY A 191 17.19 17.49 -20.02
N VAL A 192 17.90 17.91 -18.97
CA VAL A 192 17.37 18.02 -17.59
C VAL A 192 16.12 18.91 -17.52
N SER A 193 16.11 20.03 -18.24
CA SER A 193 14.96 20.95 -18.27
C SER A 193 13.69 20.27 -18.79
N GLU A 194 13.84 19.35 -19.75
CA GLU A 194 12.72 18.63 -20.35
C GLU A 194 12.20 17.54 -19.40
N PHE A 195 13.09 16.82 -18.70
CA PHE A 195 12.66 15.89 -17.65
C PHE A 195 11.91 16.63 -16.53
N ASN A 196 12.39 17.80 -16.13
CA ASN A 196 11.72 18.63 -15.14
C ASN A 196 10.34 19.08 -15.63
N GLU A 197 10.23 19.52 -16.89
CA GLU A 197 8.95 19.90 -17.51
C GLU A 197 7.96 18.73 -17.50
N ILE A 198 8.38 17.55 -17.98
CA ILE A 198 7.53 16.36 -18.03
C ILE A 198 7.08 15.97 -16.61
N MET A 199 7.99 16.03 -15.62
CA MET A 199 7.66 15.70 -14.23
C MET A 199 6.66 16.68 -13.63
N LEU A 200 6.83 17.99 -13.85
CA LEU A 200 5.89 19.01 -13.39
C LEU A 200 4.52 18.86 -14.04
N GLN A 201 4.47 18.51 -15.33
CA GLN A 201 3.21 18.28 -16.05
C GLN A 201 2.51 17.03 -15.51
N ALA A 202 3.23 15.92 -15.37
CA ALA A 202 2.68 14.69 -14.83
C ALA A 202 2.14 14.86 -13.40
N GLN A 203 2.80 15.66 -12.56
CA GLN A 203 2.31 16.01 -11.23
C GLN A 203 1.04 16.86 -11.30
N ALA A 204 0.95 17.82 -12.22
CA ALA A 204 -0.26 18.62 -12.39
C ALA A 204 -1.45 17.77 -12.84
N ASP A 205 -1.24 16.88 -13.80
CA ASP A 205 -2.30 16.04 -14.36
C ASP A 205 -2.81 15.01 -13.33
N ALA A 206 -1.90 14.42 -12.54
CA ALA A 206 -2.26 13.40 -11.57
C ALA A 206 -2.85 13.97 -10.27
N TYR A 207 -2.21 14.99 -9.69
CA TYR A 207 -2.62 15.54 -8.39
C TYR A 207 -3.76 16.57 -8.51
N GLY A 208 -3.92 17.20 -9.69
CA GLY A 208 -4.96 18.19 -9.95
C GLY A 208 -4.92 19.35 -8.95
N ASP A 209 -6.11 19.76 -8.49
CA ASP A 209 -6.29 20.83 -7.50
C ASP A 209 -6.13 20.35 -6.04
N GLY A 210 -5.72 19.09 -5.83
CA GLY A 210 -5.36 18.59 -4.52
C GLY A 210 -4.02 19.12 -4.02
N LEU A 211 -3.12 19.48 -4.94
CA LEU A 211 -1.76 19.93 -4.69
C LEU A 211 -1.60 21.41 -5.07
N ASP A 212 -0.84 22.17 -4.29
CA ASP A 212 -0.40 23.50 -4.72
C ASP A 212 0.62 23.36 -5.86
N LEU A 213 0.17 23.64 -7.08
CA LEU A 213 0.96 23.52 -8.30
C LEU A 213 2.20 24.44 -8.33
N SER A 214 2.29 25.44 -7.47
CA SER A 214 3.49 26.27 -7.32
C SER A 214 4.60 25.58 -6.52
N THR A 215 4.25 24.54 -5.75
CA THR A 215 5.17 23.81 -4.86
C THR A 215 5.65 22.47 -5.42
N ARG A 216 5.20 22.10 -6.63
CA ARG A 216 5.56 20.87 -7.34
C ARG A 216 7.07 20.64 -7.40
N HIS A 217 7.48 19.38 -7.37
CA HIS A 217 8.89 19.00 -7.30
C HIS A 217 9.46 18.60 -8.67
N PRO A 218 10.21 19.48 -9.35
CA PRO A 218 10.71 19.20 -10.71
C PRO A 218 11.74 18.05 -10.75
N HIS A 219 12.47 17.81 -9.67
CA HIS A 219 13.54 16.81 -9.61
C HIS A 219 13.10 15.46 -9.02
N MET A 220 11.79 15.26 -8.81
CA MET A 220 11.27 14.01 -8.25
C MET A 220 11.68 12.78 -9.08
N TRP A 221 11.95 12.95 -10.38
CA TRP A 221 12.45 11.88 -11.25
C TRP A 221 13.85 11.37 -10.86
N VAL A 222 14.67 12.19 -10.19
CA VAL A 222 16.01 11.80 -9.73
C VAL A 222 15.94 10.92 -8.49
N LEU A 223 14.94 11.14 -7.64
CA LEU A 223 14.85 10.53 -6.30
C LEU A 223 14.22 9.13 -6.29
N LYS A 224 13.60 8.70 -7.39
CA LYS A 224 12.88 7.43 -7.46
C LYS A 224 13.76 6.36 -8.12
N PRO A 225 14.33 5.41 -7.37
CA PRO A 225 15.25 4.41 -7.92
C PRO A 225 14.59 3.52 -8.99
N HIS A 226 13.28 3.33 -8.92
CA HIS A 226 12.51 2.49 -9.85
C HIS A 226 12.70 2.88 -11.33
N TYR A 227 12.85 4.17 -11.66
CA TYR A 227 13.08 4.61 -13.03
C TYR A 227 14.38 4.11 -13.64
N TYR A 228 15.34 3.70 -12.80
CA TYR A 228 16.67 3.25 -13.21
C TYR A 228 16.82 1.72 -13.15
N GLY A 229 15.75 1.00 -12.81
CA GLY A 229 15.73 -0.46 -12.73
C GLY A 229 14.80 -1.10 -13.76
N SER A 230 13.49 -0.80 -13.69
CA SER A 230 12.47 -1.43 -14.54
C SER A 230 11.43 -0.41 -14.98
N HIS A 231 11.06 -0.47 -16.27
CA HIS A 231 10.08 0.43 -16.84
C HIS A 231 8.69 0.18 -16.24
N PHE A 232 7.97 1.25 -15.92
CA PHE A 232 6.64 1.21 -15.33
C PHE A 232 6.54 0.34 -14.07
N TYR A 233 7.63 0.17 -13.32
CA TYR A 233 7.70 -0.74 -12.19
C TYR A 233 6.61 -0.51 -11.13
N ASN A 234 6.09 0.71 -11.01
CA ASN A 234 5.22 1.11 -9.92
C ASN A 234 3.73 0.73 -10.11
N TRP A 235 3.24 0.56 -11.35
CA TRP A 235 1.81 0.27 -11.58
C TRP A 235 1.25 -0.96 -10.83
N PRO A 236 2.02 -2.04 -10.59
CA PRO A 236 1.58 -3.19 -9.81
C PRO A 236 1.12 -2.85 -8.40
N TYR A 237 1.65 -1.81 -7.75
CA TYR A 237 1.17 -1.39 -6.43
C TYR A 237 -0.25 -0.81 -6.53
N THR A 238 -0.55 -0.02 -7.57
CA THR A 238 -1.91 0.49 -7.81
C THR A 238 -2.88 -0.66 -8.04
N TYR A 239 -2.49 -1.63 -8.86
CA TYR A 239 -3.27 -2.84 -9.05
C TYR A 239 -3.47 -3.59 -7.73
N GLY A 240 -2.39 -3.86 -7.00
CA GLY A 240 -2.40 -4.60 -5.74
C GLY A 240 -3.29 -3.94 -4.69
N LEU A 241 -3.19 -2.61 -4.52
CA LEU A 241 -4.05 -1.85 -3.62
C LEU A 241 -5.53 -2.03 -3.98
N LEU A 242 -5.90 -1.74 -5.23
CA LEU A 242 -7.31 -1.79 -5.63
C LEU A 242 -7.85 -3.23 -5.64
N PHE A 243 -7.03 -4.20 -6.03
CA PHE A 243 -7.39 -5.61 -6.01
C PHE A 243 -7.58 -6.11 -4.56
N GLY A 244 -6.67 -5.75 -3.65
CA GLY A 244 -6.75 -6.09 -2.23
C GLY A 244 -7.98 -5.47 -1.53
N LEU A 245 -8.31 -4.21 -1.83
CA LEU A 245 -9.55 -3.58 -1.35
C LEU A 245 -10.80 -4.32 -1.89
N GLY A 246 -10.77 -4.73 -3.15
CA GLY A 246 -11.84 -5.53 -3.76
C GLY A 246 -11.99 -6.91 -3.11
N LEU A 247 -10.87 -7.58 -2.81
CA LEU A 247 -10.86 -8.84 -2.07
C LEU A 247 -11.42 -8.67 -0.65
N TYR A 248 -11.05 -7.59 0.04
CA TYR A 248 -11.62 -7.29 1.35
C TYR A 248 -13.14 -7.07 1.29
N ALA A 249 -13.65 -6.37 0.27
CA ALA A 249 -15.09 -6.24 0.07
C ALA A 249 -15.77 -7.60 -0.19
N LYS A 250 -15.13 -8.51 -0.94
CA LYS A 250 -15.63 -9.89 -1.13
C LYS A 250 -15.63 -10.67 0.19
N TYR A 251 -14.56 -10.56 0.97
CA TYR A 251 -14.47 -11.13 2.32
C TYR A 251 -15.61 -10.65 3.20
N GLN A 252 -15.91 -9.35 3.24
CA GLN A 252 -17.03 -8.83 4.02
C GLN A 252 -18.39 -9.37 3.57
N SER A 253 -18.58 -9.59 2.27
CA SER A 253 -19.85 -10.10 1.72
C SER A 253 -20.10 -11.58 1.99
N ASN A 254 -19.05 -12.41 1.97
CA ASN A 254 -19.13 -13.85 2.21
C ASN A 254 -17.83 -14.38 2.85
N PRO A 255 -17.67 -14.20 4.17
CA PRO A 255 -16.42 -14.51 4.87
C PRO A 255 -16.00 -15.98 4.76
N ASP A 256 -16.96 -16.90 4.84
CA ASP A 256 -16.67 -18.34 4.87
C ASP A 256 -16.15 -18.82 3.52
N HIS A 257 -16.83 -18.45 2.43
CA HIS A 257 -16.37 -18.74 1.08
C HIS A 257 -15.00 -18.13 0.79
N PHE A 258 -14.76 -16.90 1.24
CA PHE A 258 -13.47 -16.25 1.04
C PHE A 258 -12.34 -17.03 1.73
N ARG A 259 -12.52 -17.38 3.01
CA ARG A 259 -11.51 -18.13 3.80
C ARG A 259 -11.21 -19.51 3.21
N GLU A 260 -12.22 -20.20 2.69
CA GLU A 260 -12.06 -21.51 2.03
C GLU A 260 -11.16 -21.45 0.78
N ASN A 261 -11.19 -20.32 0.06
CA ASN A 261 -10.54 -20.21 -1.25
C ASN A 261 -9.24 -19.39 -1.23
N TYR A 262 -9.05 -18.49 -0.26
CA TYR A 262 -7.94 -17.53 -0.26
C TYR A 262 -6.56 -18.17 -0.35
N ASP A 263 -6.29 -19.17 0.47
CA ASP A 263 -5.02 -19.88 0.45
C ASP A 263 -4.76 -20.61 -0.87
N THR A 264 -5.81 -21.17 -1.48
CA THR A 264 -5.71 -21.82 -2.78
C THR A 264 -5.34 -20.81 -3.85
N VAL A 265 -5.95 -19.63 -3.84
CA VAL A 265 -5.61 -18.52 -4.76
C VAL A 265 -4.17 -18.09 -4.56
N LEU A 266 -3.74 -17.84 -3.33
CA LEU A 266 -2.35 -17.47 -3.04
C LEU A 266 -1.36 -18.53 -3.53
N SER A 267 -1.68 -19.82 -3.33
CA SER A 267 -0.86 -20.94 -3.80
C SER A 267 -0.79 -21.06 -5.32
N ARG A 268 -1.73 -20.48 -6.05
CA ARG A 268 -1.83 -20.50 -7.52
C ARG A 268 -1.33 -19.23 -8.20
N ALA A 269 -0.95 -18.20 -7.43
CA ALA A 269 -0.64 -16.88 -7.96
C ALA A 269 0.57 -16.81 -8.94
N GLY A 270 1.45 -17.82 -8.95
CA GLY A 270 2.54 -17.95 -9.93
C GLY A 270 2.23 -18.89 -11.11
N MET A 271 1.01 -19.40 -11.20
CA MET A 271 0.56 -20.31 -12.26
C MET A 271 -0.61 -19.74 -13.06
N ASP A 272 -1.48 -18.98 -12.40
CA ASP A 272 -2.71 -18.44 -12.97
C ASP A 272 -2.55 -16.97 -13.36
N THR A 273 -3.38 -16.50 -14.29
CA THR A 273 -3.45 -15.08 -14.65
C THR A 273 -4.22 -14.27 -13.60
N ALA A 274 -4.11 -12.93 -13.68
CA ALA A 274 -4.89 -12.03 -12.83
C ALA A 274 -6.41 -12.25 -12.98
N GLU A 275 -6.87 -12.52 -14.20
CA GLU A 275 -8.27 -12.83 -14.51
C GLU A 275 -8.72 -14.14 -13.86
N GLU A 276 -7.92 -15.20 -13.98
CA GLU A 276 -8.24 -16.51 -13.38
C GLU A 276 -8.32 -16.44 -11.85
N LEU A 277 -7.40 -15.70 -11.21
CA LEU A 277 -7.42 -15.49 -9.76
C LEU A 277 -8.59 -14.61 -9.32
N GLY A 278 -8.93 -13.57 -10.09
CA GLY A 278 -10.11 -12.74 -9.83
C GLY A 278 -11.40 -13.56 -9.89
N GLN A 279 -11.54 -14.42 -10.90
CA GLN A 279 -12.72 -15.27 -11.07
C GLN A 279 -12.97 -16.19 -9.87
N ALA A 280 -11.93 -16.63 -9.16
CA ALA A 280 -12.08 -17.43 -7.94
C ALA A 280 -12.90 -16.73 -6.83
N PHE A 281 -13.02 -15.40 -6.86
CA PHE A 281 -13.87 -14.62 -5.95
C PHE A 281 -15.04 -13.92 -6.66
N GLY A 282 -15.33 -14.31 -7.90
CA GLY A 282 -16.31 -13.63 -8.74
C GLY A 282 -15.95 -12.15 -8.96
N ILE A 283 -14.65 -11.89 -9.18
CA ILE A 283 -14.10 -10.59 -9.57
C ILE A 283 -13.74 -10.66 -11.06
N ASP A 284 -14.27 -9.74 -11.85
CA ASP A 284 -13.81 -9.50 -13.21
C ASP A 284 -12.84 -8.32 -13.22
N VAL A 285 -11.55 -8.61 -13.33
CA VAL A 285 -10.48 -7.59 -13.35
C VAL A 285 -10.45 -6.79 -14.67
N THR A 286 -11.21 -7.20 -15.68
CA THR A 286 -11.35 -6.46 -16.94
C THR A 286 -12.50 -5.45 -16.90
N ASP A 287 -13.40 -5.56 -15.91
CA ASP A 287 -14.53 -4.64 -15.73
C ASP A 287 -14.13 -3.39 -14.92
N PRO A 288 -14.19 -2.18 -15.50
CA PRO A 288 -13.94 -0.93 -14.78
C PRO A 288 -14.83 -0.72 -13.55
N ALA A 289 -16.02 -1.35 -13.50
CA ALA A 289 -16.92 -1.26 -12.35
C ALA A 289 -16.30 -1.88 -11.08
N PHE A 290 -15.52 -2.97 -11.22
CA PHE A 290 -14.79 -3.56 -10.10
C PHE A 290 -13.79 -2.56 -9.51
N TRP A 291 -12.94 -1.99 -10.35
CA TRP A 291 -11.93 -1.00 -9.91
C TRP A 291 -12.56 0.26 -9.30
N THR A 292 -13.71 0.69 -9.85
CA THR A 292 -14.50 1.79 -9.29
C THR A 292 -15.00 1.43 -7.88
N SER A 293 -15.50 0.21 -7.67
CA SER A 293 -15.96 -0.23 -6.34
C SER A 293 -14.83 -0.28 -5.30
N SER A 294 -13.60 -0.63 -5.70
CA SER A 294 -12.44 -0.56 -4.82
C SER A 294 -12.10 0.89 -4.43
N LEU A 295 -12.22 1.84 -5.37
CA LEU A 295 -12.07 3.26 -5.09
C LEU A 295 -13.20 3.80 -4.18
N ASP A 296 -14.39 3.19 -4.20
CA ASP A 296 -15.50 3.58 -3.34
C ASP A 296 -15.20 3.31 -1.85
N VAL A 297 -14.39 2.30 -1.54
CA VAL A 297 -13.87 2.08 -0.17
C VAL A 297 -13.05 3.28 0.29
N LEU A 298 -12.15 3.77 -0.56
CA LEU A 298 -11.38 4.99 -0.27
C LEU A 298 -12.30 6.21 -0.18
N ARG A 299 -13.34 6.29 -1.03
CA ARG A 299 -14.32 7.38 -0.97
C ARG A 299 -15.08 7.42 0.35
N ALA A 300 -15.49 6.27 0.87
CA ALA A 300 -16.12 6.19 2.19
C ALA A 300 -15.17 6.69 3.30
N ARG A 301 -13.90 6.30 3.24
CA ARG A 301 -12.85 6.79 4.17
C ARG A 301 -12.63 8.31 4.05
N MET A 302 -12.64 8.86 2.84
CA MET A 302 -12.53 10.31 2.62
C MET A 302 -13.72 11.08 3.22
N ILE A 303 -14.95 10.60 3.04
CA ILE A 303 -16.15 11.22 3.61
C ILE A 303 -16.07 11.26 5.14
N ASP A 304 -15.60 10.17 5.75
CA ASP A 304 -15.46 10.09 7.20
C ASP A 304 -14.32 10.99 7.71
N TYR A 305 -13.20 11.03 7.00
CA TYR A 305 -12.09 11.95 7.26
C TYR A 305 -12.57 13.41 7.22
N GLU A 306 -13.32 13.80 6.19
CA GLU A 306 -13.91 15.13 6.04
C GLU A 306 -14.81 15.50 7.23
N LYS A 307 -15.69 14.57 7.63
CA LYS A 307 -16.60 14.77 8.75
C LYS A 307 -15.87 14.98 10.07
N LEU A 308 -14.83 14.19 10.34
CA LEU A 308 -14.04 14.27 11.57
C LEU A 308 -13.16 15.52 11.57
N ALA A 309 -12.56 15.87 10.43
CA ALA A 309 -11.71 17.05 10.25
C ALA A 309 -12.46 18.35 10.52
N GLN A 310 -13.78 18.41 10.29
CA GLN A 310 -14.57 19.64 10.46
C GLN A 310 -14.50 20.27 11.85
N LYS A 311 -14.11 19.52 12.90
CA LYS A 311 -13.89 20.06 14.25
C LYS A 311 -12.61 20.90 14.37
N HIS A 312 -11.70 20.75 13.43
CA HIS A 312 -10.36 21.35 13.40
C HIS A 312 -10.21 22.41 12.30
N LEU A 313 -11.28 22.66 11.53
CA LEU A 313 -11.39 23.64 10.45
C LEU A 313 -12.21 24.86 10.90
#